data_AF-A0A968G2V3-F1
#
_entry.id   AF-A0A968G2V3-F1
#
_cell.length_a   1.000
_cell.length_b   1.000
_cell.length_c   1.000
_cell.angle_alpha   90.00
_cell.angle_beta   90.00
_cell.angle_gamma   90.00
#
_symmetry.space_group_name_H-M   'P 1'
#
loop_
_entity.id
_entity.type
_entity.pdbx_description
1 polymer ?
#
loop_
_entity_poly.entity_id
_entity_poly.type
_entity_poly.pdbx_seq_one_letter_code
_entity_poly.pdbx_strand_id
1 'polypeptide(L)' 'PNEFLNRTRMNYARRLLATTAKPVRDIAEESGYSDQLYFSRRFRHYHGVSPSQ' A
#
# COMPACT_ATOMS: atom_id res chain seq x y z
N PRO A 1 -4.90 -15.52 -9.96
CA PRO A 1 -6.01 -14.56 -9.71
C PRO A 1 -5.69 -13.50 -8.64
N ASN A 2 -5.25 -13.89 -7.43
CA ASN A 2 -5.01 -12.97 -6.31
C ASN A 2 -3.84 -11.99 -6.54
N GLU A 3 -2.88 -12.34 -7.39
CA GLU A 3 -1.69 -11.51 -7.63
C GLU A 3 -2.03 -10.22 -8.41
N PHE A 4 -2.93 -10.31 -9.38
CA PHE A 4 -3.41 -9.14 -10.14
C PHE A 4 -4.10 -8.13 -9.20
N LEU A 5 -4.98 -8.63 -8.34
CA LEU A 5 -5.68 -7.79 -7.37
C LEU A 5 -4.69 -7.11 -6.40
N ASN A 6 -3.70 -7.86 -5.90
CA ASN A 6 -2.64 -7.32 -5.05
C ASN A 6 -1.82 -6.25 -5.76
N ARG A 7 -1.44 -6.48 -7.03
CA ARG A 7 -0.69 -5.49 -7.82
C ARG A 7 -1.50 -4.21 -8.01
N THR A 8 -2.80 -4.31 -8.30
CA THR A 8 -3.69 -3.16 -8.44
C THR A 8 -3.78 -2.36 -7.13
N ARG A 9 -3.98 -3.05 -5.99
CA ARG A 9 -3.99 -2.40 -4.66
C ARG A 9 -2.67 -1.71 -4.34
N MET A 10 -1.53 -2.35 -4.63
CA MET A 10 -0.20 -1.78 -4.39
C MET A 10 0.10 -0.57 -5.27
N ASN A 11 -0.39 -0.55 -6.51
CA ASN A 11 -0.27 0.61 -7.39
C ASN A 11 -1.14 1.77 -6.92
N TYR A 12 -2.36 1.49 -6.47
CA TYR A 12 -3.25 2.50 -5.88
C TYR A 12 -2.64 3.12 -4.63
N ALA A 13 -2.14 2.29 -3.70
CA ALA A 13 -1.44 2.75 -2.50
C ALA A 13 -0.24 3.64 -2.82
N ARG A 14 0.58 3.25 -3.80
CA ARG A 14 1.74 4.05 -4.26
C ARG A 14 1.30 5.42 -4.76
N ARG A 15 0.19 5.50 -5.50
CA ARG A 15 -0.35 6.78 -5.96
C ARG A 15 -0.78 7.64 -4.78
N LEU A 16 -1.52 7.09 -3.83
CA LEU A 16 -1.95 7.84 -2.63
C LEU A 16 -0.77 8.36 -1.81
N LEU A 17 0.28 7.56 -1.62
CA LEU A 17 1.50 7.97 -0.93
C LEU A 17 2.22 9.11 -1.64
N ALA A 18 2.18 9.15 -2.98
CA ALA A 18 2.84 10.19 -3.77
C ALA A 18 2.00 11.47 -3.92
N THR A 19 0.68 11.37 -3.87
CA THR A 19 -0.23 12.50 -4.16
C THR A 19 -0.95 13.06 -2.94
N THR A 20 -0.80 12.44 -1.76
CA THR A 20 -1.49 12.86 -0.54
C THR A 20 -0.55 12.82 0.66
N ALA A 21 -0.89 13.58 1.70
CA ALA A 21 -0.22 13.52 3.00
C ALA A 21 -0.99 12.64 4.01
N LYS A 22 -1.80 11.70 3.52
CA LYS A 22 -2.60 10.82 4.39
C LYS A 22 -1.67 9.90 5.20
N PRO A 23 -2.01 9.59 6.45
CA PRO A 23 -1.33 8.55 7.22
C PRO A 23 -1.28 7.22 6.46
N VAL A 24 -0.18 6.49 6.61
CA VAL A 24 0.01 5.16 6.00
C VAL A 24 -1.12 4.19 6.38
N ARG A 25 -1.69 4.33 7.59
CA ARG A 25 -2.84 3.56 8.04
C ARG A 25 -4.07 3.77 7.15
N ASP A 26 -4.43 5.03 6.90
CA ASP A 26 -5.61 5.38 6.09
C ASP A 26 -5.42 4.90 4.65
N ILE A 27 -4.19 5.04 4.12
CA ILE A 27 -3.84 4.53 2.79
C ILE A 27 -3.95 3.00 2.72
N ALA A 28 -3.55 2.29 3.77
CA ALA A 28 -3.68 0.85 3.85
C ALA A 28 -5.16 0.44 3.81
N GLU A 29 -6.00 1.07 4.63
CA GLU A 29 -7.45 0.83 4.68
C GLU A 29 -8.11 1.13 3.32
N GLU A 30 -7.81 2.28 2.70
CA GLU A 30 -8.31 2.64 1.36
C GLU A 30 -7.84 1.70 0.25
N SER A 31 -6.66 1.09 0.42
CA SER A 31 -6.11 0.11 -0.51
C SER A 31 -6.62 -1.32 -0.25
N GLY A 32 -7.53 -1.49 0.71
CA GLY A 32 -8.16 -2.77 1.04
C GLY A 32 -7.35 -3.66 1.99
N TYR A 33 -6.53 -3.06 2.85
CA TYR A 33 -5.77 -3.74 3.91
C TYR A 33 -6.17 -3.20 5.29
N SER A 34 -6.72 -4.08 6.12
CA SER A 34 -7.10 -3.74 7.51
C SER A 34 -5.91 -3.68 8.47
N ASP A 35 -4.78 -4.29 8.10
CA ASP A 35 -3.55 -4.33 8.89
C ASP A 35 -2.46 -3.51 8.20
N GLN A 36 -2.07 -2.41 8.84
CA GLN A 36 -1.03 -1.49 8.35
C GLN A 36 0.36 -2.15 8.28
N LEU A 37 0.70 -3.03 9.22
CA LEU A 37 2.00 -3.72 9.24
C LEU A 37 2.08 -4.73 8.11
N TYR A 38 1.00 -5.47 7.87
CA TYR A 38 0.90 -6.38 6.74
C TYR A 38 0.98 -5.64 5.41
N PHE A 39 0.23 -4.54 5.27
CA PHE A 39 0.33 -3.65 4.12
C PHE A 39 1.77 -3.19 3.91
N SER A 40 2.45 -2.72 4.94
CA SER A 40 3.81 -2.19 4.85
C SER A 40 4.82 -3.26 4.39
N ARG A 41 4.70 -4.48 4.90
CA ARG A 41 5.52 -5.63 4.44
C ARG A 41 5.25 -5.95 2.98
N ARG A 42 3.98 -5.98 2.56
CA ARG A 42 3.60 -6.26 1.16
C ARG A 42 4.04 -5.13 0.22
N PHE A 43 3.88 -3.88 0.64
CA PHE A 43 4.30 -2.72 -0.13
C PHE A 43 5.81 -2.72 -0.36
N ARG A 44 6.60 -2.99 0.69
CA ARG A 44 8.05 -3.15 0.56
C ARG A 44 8.43 -4.34 -0.32
N HIS A 45 7.71 -5.45 -0.24
CA HIS A 45 7.95 -6.59 -1.12
C HIS A 45 7.67 -6.27 -2.60
N TYR A 46 6.64 -5.46 -2.90
CA TYR A 46 6.27 -5.09 -4.27
C TYR A 46 7.10 -3.94 -4.85
N HIS A 47 7.45 -2.93 -4.04
CA HIS A 47 8.07 -1.68 -4.50
C HIS A 47 9.52 -1.49 -4.00
N GLY A 48 10.03 -2.37 -3.14
CA GLY A 48 11.39 -2.30 -2.59
C GLY A 48 11.60 -1.26 -1.47
N VAL A 49 10.63 -0.39 -1.20
CA VAL A 49 10.72 0.72 -0.24
C VAL A 49 9.60 0.67 0.81
N SER A 50 9.82 1.28 1.97
CA SER A 50 8.76 1.42 2.98
C SER A 50 7.69 2.42 2.50
N PRO A 51 6.40 2.20 2.76
CA PRO A 51 5.38 3.23 2.52
C PRO A 51 5.49 4.44 3.47
N SER A 52 6.37 4.40 4.47
CA SER A 52 6.61 5.49 5.43
C SER A 52 7.90 6.29 5.18
N GLN A 53 8.62 6.01 4.08
CA GLN A 53 9.87 6.69 3.74
C GLN A 53 9.65 7.97 2.94
#